data_AF-A0A961S2L7-F1
#
_entry.id   AF-A0A961S2L7-F1
#
_cell.length_a   1.000
_cell.length_b   1.000
_cell.length_c   1.000
_cell.angle_alpha   90.00
_cell.angle_beta   90.00
_cell.angle_gamma   90.00
#
_symmetry.space_group_name_H-M   'P 1'
#
loop_
_entity.id
_entity.type
_entity.pdbx_description
1 polymer ?
#
loop_
_entity_poly.entity_id
_entity_poly.type
_entity_poly.pdbx_seq_one_letter_code
_entity_poly.pdbx_strand_id
1 'polypeptide(L)' 'ERVLSAEQMGFNGDSMEAEAWAYLAVRCMRGLPITFPGTTGAPEPLSGGLVARP' A
#
# COMPACT_ATOMS: atom_id res chain seq x y z
N GLU A 1 -21.15 10.95 -15.27
CA GLU A 1 -20.14 10.77 -14.21
C GLU A 1 -18.87 11.49 -14.64
N ARG A 2 -18.14 12.17 -13.73
CA ARG A 2 -16.96 12.97 -14.07
C ARG A 2 -15.70 12.18 -13.71
N VAL A 3 -14.82 11.96 -14.68
CA VAL A 3 -13.50 11.34 -14.46
C VAL A 3 -12.47 12.44 -14.21
N LEU A 4 -11.61 12.24 -13.19
CA LEU A 4 -10.53 13.14 -12.83
C LEU A 4 -9.22 12.35 -12.70
N SER A 5 -8.10 12.96 -13.10
CA SER A 5 -6.78 12.43 -12.82
C SER A 5 -6.36 12.70 -11.36
N ALA A 6 -5.33 12.00 -10.89
CA ALA A 6 -4.76 12.20 -9.56
C ALA A 6 -4.21 13.63 -9.40
N GLU A 7 -3.59 14.18 -10.45
CA GLU A 7 -2.99 15.51 -10.51
C GLU A 7 -4.06 16.60 -10.38
N GLN A 8 -5.25 16.38 -10.96
CA GLN A 8 -6.38 17.31 -10.81
C GLN A 8 -6.87 17.41 -9.36
N MET A 9 -6.54 16.42 -8.53
CA MET A 9 -6.84 16.38 -7.10
C MET A 9 -5.62 16.77 -6.24
N GLY A 10 -4.51 17.19 -6.85
CA GLY A 10 -3.28 17.60 -6.16
C GLY A 10 -2.38 16.45 -5.73
N PHE A 11 -2.62 15.23 -6.20
CA PHE A 11 -1.73 14.09 -5.98
C PHE A 11 -0.67 14.00 -7.08
N ASN A 12 0.46 13.35 -6.78
CA ASN A 12 1.43 12.92 -7.78
C ASN A 12 1.12 11.46 -8.16
N GLY A 13 0.41 11.24 -9.27
CA GLY A 13 0.05 9.90 -9.72
C GLY A 13 1.26 9.04 -10.06
N ASP A 14 2.31 9.63 -10.64
CA ASP A 14 3.53 8.93 -11.06
C ASP A 14 4.28 8.28 -9.89
N SER A 15 4.19 8.87 -8.69
CA SER A 15 4.90 8.38 -7.49
C SER A 15 4.02 7.50 -6.58
N MET A 16 2.71 7.46 -6.82
CA MET A 16 1.73 6.88 -5.89
C MET A 16 1.97 5.40 -5.61
N GLU A 17 2.32 4.61 -6.63
CA GLU A 17 2.59 3.18 -6.44
C GLU A 17 3.87 2.96 -5.62
N ALA A 18 4.92 3.74 -5.88
CA ALA A 18 6.16 3.67 -5.11
C ALA A 18 5.94 4.04 -3.63
N GLU A 19 5.13 5.05 -3.36
CA GLU A 19 4.71 5.43 -1.99
C GLU A 19 3.89 4.31 -1.32
N ALA A 20 3.01 3.64 -2.05
CA ALA A 20 2.26 2.50 -1.54
C ALA A 20 3.19 1.35 -1.13
N TRP A 21 4.23 1.04 -1.92
CA TRP A 21 5.25 0.06 -1.56
C TRP A 21 6.04 0.47 -0.32
N ALA A 22 6.44 1.75 -0.22
CA ALA A 22 7.13 2.27 0.97
C ALA A 22 6.26 2.15 2.24
N TYR A 23 4.96 2.44 2.13
CA TYR A 23 4.00 2.27 3.22
C TYR A 23 3.91 0.81 3.69
N LEU A 24 3.81 -0.15 2.75
CA LEU A 24 3.80 -1.58 3.09
C LEU A 24 5.12 -2.04 3.71
N ALA A 25 6.26 -1.53 3.26
CA ALA A 25 7.57 -1.85 3.84
C ALA A 25 7.67 -1.40 5.31
N VAL A 26 7.26 -0.18 5.64
CA VAL A 26 7.23 0.31 7.03
C VAL A 26 6.28 -0.53 7.89
N ARG A 27 5.14 -0.96 7.33
CA ARG A 27 4.20 -1.84 8.05
C ARG A 27 4.77 -3.23 8.30
N CYS A 28 5.46 -3.82 7.32
CA CYS A 28 6.20 -5.07 7.49
C CYS A 28 7.22 -4.96 8.63
N MET A 29 8.04 -3.89 8.63
CA MET A 29 9.03 -3.64 9.71
C MET A 29 8.39 -3.49 11.10
N ARG A 30 7.13 -3.04 11.17
CA ARG A 30 6.36 -2.87 12.41
C ARG A 30 5.45 -4.05 12.75
N GLY A 31 5.44 -5.12 11.94
CA GLY A 31 4.54 -6.26 12.12
C GLY A 31 3.05 -5.93 11.96
N LEU A 32 2.72 -4.84 11.25
CA LEU A 32 1.34 -4.40 11.03
C LEU A 32 0.72 -5.13 9.82
N PRO A 33 -0.62 -5.28 9.77
CA PRO A 33 -1.29 -5.90 8.64
C PRO A 33 -0.97 -5.22 7.30
N ILE A 34 -0.65 -5.98 6.27
CA ILE A 34 -0.43 -5.51 4.88
C ILE A 34 -1.48 -6.04 3.91
N THR A 35 -2.35 -6.96 4.35
CA THR A 35 -3.51 -7.41 3.58
C THR A 35 -4.78 -6.68 4.02
N PHE A 36 -5.74 -6.62 3.11
CA PHE A 36 -7.04 -5.99 3.32
C PHE A 36 -8.11 -7.00 2.86
N PRO A 37 -8.81 -7.72 3.78
CA PRO A 37 -9.68 -8.84 3.41
C PRO A 37 -10.69 -8.54 2.30
N GLY A 38 -11.27 -7.33 2.30
CA GLY A 38 -12.24 -6.91 1.28
C GLY A 38 -11.68 -6.79 -0.14
N THR A 39 -10.35 -6.63 -0.31
CA THR A 39 -9.70 -6.56 -1.63
C THR A 39 -8.84 -7.78 -1.93
N THR A 40 -8.18 -8.36 -0.92
CA THR A 40 -7.22 -9.46 -1.10
C THR A 40 -7.83 -10.85 -0.87
N GLY A 41 -8.99 -10.96 -0.23
CA GLY A 41 -9.59 -12.24 0.17
C GLY A 41 -8.85 -12.97 1.31
N ALA A 42 -7.97 -12.28 2.04
CA ALA A 42 -7.32 -12.85 3.21
C ALA A 42 -8.36 -13.17 4.30
N PRO A 43 -8.20 -14.25 5.09
CA PRO A 43 -9.19 -14.65 6.10
C PRO A 43 -9.38 -13.61 7.21
N GLU A 44 -8.34 -12.83 7.47
CA GLU A 44 -8.31 -11.69 8.40
C GLU A 44 -7.19 -10.72 7.96
N PRO A 45 -7.02 -9.53 8.58
CA PRO A 45 -5.88 -8.66 8.32
C PRO A 45 -4.57 -9.36 8.72
N LEU A 46 -3.72 -9.66 7.74
CA LEU A 46 -2.46 -10.39 7.93
C LEU A 46 -1.26 -9.46 7.74
N SER A 47 -0.28 -9.57 8.64
CA SER A 47 1.07 -9.03 8.42
C SER A 47 1.85 -9.91 7.45
N GLY A 48 2.97 -9.42 6.94
CA GLY A 48 3.85 -10.20 6.06
C GLY A 48 5.06 -9.40 5.59
N GLY A 49 5.70 -9.89 4.52
CA GLY A 49 6.94 -9.33 3.98
C GLY A 49 8.20 -9.92 4.65
N LEU A 50 9.34 -9.78 3.98
CA LEU A 50 10.65 -10.20 4.46
C LEU A 50 11.57 -8.97 4.53
N VAL A 51 12.15 -8.70 5.70
CA VAL A 51 13.14 -7.62 5.85
C VAL A 51 14.51 -8.14 5.42
N ALA A 52 14.95 -7.75 4.22
CA ALA A 52 16.33 -7.97 3.77
C ALA A 52 17.24 -6.92 4.41
N ARG A 53 18.35 -7.37 5.02
CA ARG A 53 19.39 -6.47 5.53
C ARG A 53 20.52 -6.35 4.49
N PRO A 54 21.23 -5.21 4.44
CA PRO A 54 22.37 -5.02 3.55
C PRO A 54 23.45 -6.08 3.70
#